data_AF-A0A5J6HCG8-F1
#
_entry.id   AF-A0A5J6HCG8-F1
#
_cell.length_a   1.000
_cell.length_b   1.000
_cell.length_c   1.000
_cell.angle_alpha   90.00
_cell.angle_beta   90.00
_cell.angle_gamma   90.00
#
_symmetry.space_group_name_H-M   'P 1'
#
loop_
_entity.id
_entity.type
_entity.pdbx_description
1 polymer ?
#
loop_
_entity_poly.entity_id
_entity_poly.type
_entity_poly.pdbx_seq_one_letter_code
_entity_poly.pdbx_strand_id
1 'polypeptide(L)'
;MSASPHLANSAPGSHCSSCGASYEDQPSAGPRTCAACGAVAYRNPLPVAVALQPVYDTQGTGLVVVTRSIAPAPGGIALPGGFIDDREDWRHAVVRELKEETGIGAQSRDVRLIDALSAPDGYLLLFGLLPERPAADLPASAPTDETEGWHLLRRPEELAFPLHTLAARAWFEGRYI
;
A
#
# COMPACT_ATOMS: atom_id res chain seq x y z
N MET A 1 29.62 -26.28 -2.26
CA MET A 1 29.93 -25.03 -2.98
C MET A 1 29.19 -23.93 -2.25
N SER A 2 29.86 -23.23 -1.33
CA SER A 2 29.24 -22.12 -0.58
C SER A 2 29.11 -20.91 -1.48
N ALA A 3 27.89 -20.43 -1.69
CA ALA A 3 27.66 -19.14 -2.33
C ALA A 3 28.14 -18.04 -1.38
N SER A 4 29.20 -17.34 -1.74
CA SER A 4 29.57 -16.09 -1.09
C SER A 4 28.45 -15.07 -1.30
N PRO A 5 27.99 -14.37 -0.25
CA PRO A 5 27.01 -13.30 -0.44
C PRO A 5 27.67 -12.19 -1.25
N HIS A 6 27.13 -11.87 -2.41
CA HIS A 6 27.48 -10.66 -3.12
C HIS A 6 27.07 -9.46 -2.26
N LEU A 7 28.01 -8.94 -1.46
CA LEU A 7 27.90 -7.61 -0.86
C LEU A 7 27.81 -6.62 -2.03
N ALA A 8 26.61 -6.13 -2.31
CA ALA A 8 26.40 -5.08 -3.29
C ALA A 8 27.25 -3.88 -2.86
N ASN A 9 28.28 -3.56 -3.66
CA ASN A 9 29.27 -2.52 -3.36
C ASN A 9 28.70 -1.09 -3.56
N SER A 10 27.37 -0.95 -3.59
CA SER A 10 26.67 0.28 -3.90
C SER A 10 25.31 0.30 -3.20
N ALA A 11 25.10 1.29 -2.34
CA ALA A 11 23.80 1.51 -1.69
C ALA A 11 22.79 2.11 -2.68
N PRO A 12 21.47 1.83 -2.56
CA PRO A 12 20.45 2.48 -3.37
C PRO A 12 20.58 4.00 -3.34
N GLY A 13 20.55 4.61 -4.52
CA GLY A 13 20.71 6.05 -4.67
C GLY A 13 22.12 6.58 -4.40
N SER A 14 23.16 5.76 -4.27
CA SER A 14 24.56 6.23 -4.12
C SER A 14 25.13 6.93 -5.35
N HIS A 15 24.55 6.71 -6.54
CA HIS A 15 25.02 7.26 -7.81
C HIS A 15 23.89 7.98 -8.55
N CYS A 16 24.26 8.93 -9.41
CA CYS A 16 23.35 9.66 -10.27
C CYS A 16 22.73 8.72 -11.31
N SER A 17 21.40 8.65 -11.35
CA SER A 17 20.65 7.86 -12.34
C SER A 17 20.79 8.36 -13.77
N SER A 18 21.24 9.61 -13.98
CA SER A 18 21.41 10.20 -15.30
C SER A 18 22.78 9.93 -15.92
N CYS A 19 23.87 9.97 -15.14
CA CYS A 19 25.24 9.84 -15.66
C CYS A 19 26.13 8.83 -14.94
N GLY A 20 25.66 8.20 -13.86
CA GLY A 20 26.42 7.20 -13.10
C GLY A 20 27.48 7.77 -12.15
N ALA A 21 27.66 9.10 -12.06
CA ALA A 21 28.60 9.70 -11.11
C ALA A 21 28.16 9.45 -9.65
N SER A 22 29.11 9.12 -8.78
CA SER A 22 28.85 8.99 -7.34
C SER A 22 28.38 10.32 -6.75
N TYR A 23 27.44 10.26 -5.80
CA TYR A 23 27.03 11.44 -5.03
C TYR A 23 28.01 11.81 -3.91
N GLU A 24 29.07 11.01 -3.68
CA GLU A 24 29.96 11.09 -2.51
C GLU A 24 29.18 11.00 -1.17
N ASP A 25 29.86 11.04 -0.02
CA ASP A 25 29.24 11.11 1.31
C ASP A 25 28.63 12.50 1.56
N GLN A 26 27.76 12.98 0.66
CA GLN A 26 26.98 14.18 0.90
C GLN A 26 25.71 13.82 1.67
N PRO A 27 25.65 14.09 3.00
CA PRO A 27 24.39 14.00 3.72
C PRO A 27 23.50 15.12 3.20
N SER A 28 22.39 14.79 2.55
CA SER A 28 21.36 15.78 2.25
C SER A 28 20.02 15.34 2.79
N ALA A 29 19.43 16.17 3.65
CA ALA A 29 18.03 16.11 4.05
C ALA A 29 17.08 16.60 2.93
N GLY A 30 17.61 16.97 1.76
CA GLY A 30 16.88 17.51 0.61
C GLY A 30 17.35 16.95 -0.73
N PRO A 31 16.85 17.50 -1.86
CA PRO A 31 17.21 17.05 -3.21
C PRO A 31 18.72 17.11 -3.44
N ARG A 32 19.25 16.12 -4.15
CA ARG A 32 20.69 16.04 -4.48
C ARG A 32 20.92 16.53 -5.90
N THR A 33 21.87 17.44 -6.06
CA THR A 33 22.30 17.87 -7.40
C THR A 33 23.59 17.16 -7.76
N CYS A 34 23.63 16.46 -8.89
CA CYS A 34 24.82 15.78 -9.36
C CYS A 34 25.88 16.80 -9.79
N ALA A 35 27.06 16.77 -9.17
CA ALA A 35 28.15 17.68 -9.51
C ALA A 35 28.71 17.49 -10.94
N ALA A 36 28.52 16.30 -11.54
CA ALA A 36 29.05 15.99 -12.87
C ALA A 36 28.14 16.44 -14.03
N CYS A 37 26.81 16.32 -13.88
CA CYS A 37 25.88 16.61 -14.97
C CYS A 37 24.77 17.61 -14.62
N GLY A 38 24.71 18.08 -13.37
CA GLY A 38 23.69 19.03 -12.90
C GLY A 38 22.30 18.43 -12.68
N ALA A 39 22.09 17.14 -12.93
CA ALA A 39 20.80 16.49 -12.69
C ALA A 39 20.40 16.52 -11.21
N VAL A 40 19.13 16.80 -10.93
CA VAL A 40 18.58 16.83 -9.56
C VAL A 40 17.83 15.53 -9.28
N ALA A 41 18.20 14.83 -8.22
CA ALA A 41 17.53 13.63 -7.73
C ALA A 41 16.80 13.91 -6.41
N TYR A 42 15.49 13.70 -6.43
CA TYR A 42 14.63 13.80 -5.26
C TYR A 42 14.57 12.46 -4.51
N ARG A 43 14.52 12.51 -3.19
CA ARG A 43 14.18 11.37 -2.33
C ARG A 43 12.76 11.57 -1.82
N ASN A 44 11.80 11.20 -2.66
CA ASN A 44 10.38 11.30 -2.34
C ASN A 44 9.92 10.01 -1.63
N PRO A 45 8.89 10.08 -0.79
CA PRO A 45 8.25 8.88 -0.29
C PRO A 45 7.64 8.08 -1.44
N LEU A 46 7.61 6.76 -1.30
CA LEU A 46 6.91 5.87 -2.23
C LEU A 46 5.41 5.88 -1.92
N PRO A 47 4.56 6.24 -2.89
CA PRO A 47 3.12 6.29 -2.68
C PRO A 47 2.49 4.90 -2.71
N VAL A 48 1.58 4.63 -1.78
CA VAL A 48 0.83 3.38 -1.64
C VAL A 48 -0.66 3.73 -1.54
N ALA A 49 -1.50 3.02 -2.30
CA ALA A 49 -2.95 3.14 -2.25
C ALA A 49 -3.53 1.99 -1.44
N VAL A 50 -4.44 2.29 -0.50
CA VAL A 50 -5.06 1.30 0.38
C VAL A 50 -6.58 1.40 0.35
N ALA A 51 -7.26 0.28 0.13
CA ALA A 51 -8.71 0.20 0.01
C ALA A 51 -9.37 -0.10 1.36
N LEU A 52 -10.38 0.70 1.73
CA LEU A 52 -11.38 0.33 2.72
C LEU A 52 -12.70 0.05 1.99
N GLN A 53 -13.09 -1.22 1.96
CA GLN A 53 -14.37 -1.67 1.40
C GLN A 53 -15.28 -2.16 2.53
N PRO A 54 -16.26 -1.34 2.99
CA PRO A 54 -17.28 -1.77 3.92
C PRO A 54 -18.25 -2.73 3.27
N VAL A 55 -18.65 -3.76 4.02
CA VAL A 55 -19.54 -4.82 3.56
C VAL A 55 -20.48 -5.21 4.70
N TYR A 56 -21.77 -5.31 4.41
CA TYR A 56 -22.76 -5.75 5.40
C TYR A 56 -23.40 -7.08 5.04
N ASP A 57 -23.76 -7.82 6.08
CA ASP A 57 -24.58 -9.01 6.04
C ASP A 57 -25.46 -9.09 7.30
N THR A 58 -26.03 -10.27 7.57
CA THR A 58 -26.88 -10.49 8.74
C THR A 58 -26.16 -10.33 10.08
N GLN A 59 -24.83 -10.27 10.11
CA GLN A 59 -24.02 -10.02 11.31
C GLN A 59 -23.64 -8.54 11.48
N GLY A 60 -24.04 -7.66 10.54
CA GLY A 60 -23.71 -6.24 10.52
C GLY A 60 -22.60 -5.90 9.53
N THR A 61 -22.06 -4.68 9.63
CA THR A 61 -21.02 -4.19 8.72
C THR A 61 -19.62 -4.57 9.20
N GLY A 62 -18.76 -5.01 8.28
CA GLY A 62 -17.32 -5.20 8.47
C GLY A 62 -16.50 -4.61 7.33
N LEU A 63 -15.18 -4.64 7.45
CA LEU A 63 -14.25 -4.26 6.38
C LEU A 63 -13.69 -5.49 5.70
N VAL A 64 -13.55 -5.45 4.37
CA VAL A 64 -12.76 -6.44 3.64
C VAL A 64 -11.29 -6.32 4.03
N VAL A 65 -10.71 -7.45 4.42
CA VAL A 65 -9.27 -7.63 4.68
C VAL A 65 -8.78 -8.88 3.97
N VAL A 66 -7.49 -8.94 3.70
CA VAL A 66 -6.81 -10.06 3.05
C VAL A 66 -5.83 -10.74 4.02
N THR A 67 -5.60 -12.03 3.80
CA THR A 67 -4.47 -12.75 4.40
C THR A 67 -3.35 -12.79 3.38
N ARG A 68 -2.19 -12.20 3.71
CA ARG A 68 -1.06 -12.04 2.78
C ARG A 68 -0.33 -13.37 2.54
N SER A 69 0.02 -13.70 1.30
CA SER A 69 0.86 -14.87 0.96
C SER A 69 2.31 -14.49 0.63
N ILE A 70 2.57 -13.20 0.35
CA ILE A 70 3.87 -12.68 -0.04
C ILE A 70 4.47 -11.72 0.99
N ALA A 71 5.79 -11.51 0.91
CA ALA A 71 6.48 -10.53 1.75
C ALA A 71 6.06 -9.09 1.40
N PRO A 72 6.08 -8.16 2.38
CA PRO A 72 6.34 -8.37 3.80
C PRO A 72 5.19 -9.08 4.54
N ALA A 73 5.47 -9.65 5.73
CA ALA A 73 4.49 -10.27 6.65
C ALA A 73 3.53 -11.33 6.03
N PRO A 74 4.03 -12.43 5.45
CA PRO A 74 3.18 -13.56 5.05
C PRO A 74 2.36 -14.11 6.23
N GLY A 75 1.12 -14.51 5.98
CA GLY A 75 0.13 -14.92 6.97
C GLY A 75 -0.50 -13.76 7.76
N GLY A 76 0.00 -12.53 7.58
CA GLY A 76 -0.54 -11.34 8.22
C GLY A 76 -1.85 -10.87 7.59
N ILE A 77 -2.75 -10.31 8.41
CA ILE A 77 -3.99 -9.71 7.93
C ILE A 77 -3.76 -8.24 7.57
N ALA A 78 -4.22 -7.80 6.41
CA ALA A 78 -4.07 -6.41 5.96
C ALA A 78 -5.33 -5.91 5.24
N LEU A 79 -5.54 -4.59 5.25
CA LEU A 79 -6.37 -3.95 4.22
C LEU A 79 -5.73 -4.16 2.83
N PRO A 80 -6.54 -4.34 1.77
CA PRO A 80 -6.01 -4.46 0.42
C PRO A 80 -5.27 -3.21 -0.03
N GLY A 81 -4.13 -3.34 -0.71
CA GLY A 81 -3.37 -2.18 -1.16
C GLY A 81 -1.95 -2.47 -1.61
N GLY A 82 -1.43 -1.56 -2.42
CA GLY A 82 -0.11 -1.66 -3.03
C GLY A 82 0.37 -0.35 -3.63
N PHE A 83 1.48 -0.40 -4.36
CA PHE A 83 2.13 0.79 -4.90
C PHE A 83 1.28 1.48 -5.97
N ILE A 84 1.38 2.81 -6.03
CA ILE A 84 0.80 3.58 -7.13
C ILE A 84 1.80 3.57 -8.30
N ASP A 85 1.35 3.13 -9.47
CA ASP A 85 2.18 3.03 -10.65
C ASP A 85 2.50 4.40 -11.27
N ASP A 86 3.54 4.43 -12.12
CA ASP A 86 3.90 5.64 -12.87
C ASP A 86 2.71 6.15 -13.69
N ARG A 87 2.37 7.43 -13.50
CA ARG A 87 1.23 8.12 -14.13
C ARG A 87 -0.15 7.54 -13.79
N GLU A 88 -0.25 6.71 -12.75
CA GLU A 88 -1.53 6.20 -12.25
C GLU A 88 -2.21 7.22 -11.32
N ASP A 89 -3.53 7.43 -11.47
CA ASP A 89 -4.32 8.15 -10.47
C ASP A 89 -4.52 7.26 -9.25
N TRP A 90 -4.31 7.80 -8.05
CA TRP A 90 -4.37 7.02 -6.82
C TRP A 90 -5.71 6.29 -6.59
N ARG A 91 -6.83 6.78 -7.13
CA ARG A 91 -8.13 6.07 -7.05
C ARG A 91 -8.18 4.87 -7.98
N HIS A 92 -7.47 4.92 -9.11
CA HIS A 92 -7.29 3.75 -9.96
C HIS A 92 -6.44 2.69 -9.27
N ALA A 93 -5.37 3.10 -8.59
CA ALA A 93 -4.56 2.19 -7.77
C ALA A 93 -5.41 1.52 -6.68
N VAL A 94 -6.22 2.27 -5.92
CA VAL A 94 -7.14 1.68 -4.90
C VAL A 94 -8.02 0.57 -5.48
N VAL A 95 -8.66 0.80 -6.64
CA VAL A 95 -9.57 -0.21 -7.22
C VAL A 95 -8.83 -1.34 -7.93
N ARG A 96 -7.63 -1.08 -8.47
CA ARG A 96 -6.76 -2.10 -9.07
C ARG A 96 -6.30 -3.08 -7.99
N GLU A 97 -5.70 -2.57 -6.92
CA GLU A 97 -5.19 -3.37 -5.80
C GLU A 97 -6.30 -4.17 -5.12
N LEU A 98 -7.46 -3.53 -4.85
CA LEU A 98 -8.63 -4.24 -4.34
C LEU A 98 -9.00 -5.42 -5.25
N LYS A 99 -9.02 -5.23 -6.57
CA LYS A 99 -9.41 -6.26 -7.52
C LYS A 99 -8.35 -7.37 -7.63
N GLU A 100 -7.07 -7.02 -7.66
CA GLU A 100 -5.95 -7.96 -7.77
C GLU A 100 -5.90 -8.90 -6.56
N GLU A 101 -6.09 -8.37 -5.35
CA GLU A 101 -5.96 -9.14 -4.11
C GLU A 101 -7.26 -9.84 -3.65
N THR A 102 -8.43 -9.41 -4.13
CA THR A 102 -9.74 -9.91 -3.65
C THR A 102 -10.73 -10.34 -4.73
N GLY A 103 -10.48 -9.97 -5.98
CA GLY A 103 -11.43 -10.11 -7.10
C GLY A 103 -12.60 -9.11 -7.07
N ILE A 104 -12.73 -8.27 -6.03
CA ILE A 104 -13.85 -7.33 -5.88
C ILE A 104 -13.69 -6.16 -6.85
N GLY A 105 -14.66 -5.99 -7.75
CA GLY A 105 -14.71 -4.86 -8.66
C GLY A 105 -15.33 -3.61 -8.03
N ALA A 106 -14.74 -2.45 -8.32
CA ALA A 106 -15.20 -1.12 -7.94
C ALA A 106 -14.90 -0.08 -9.04
N GLN A 107 -15.44 1.12 -8.91
CA GLN A 107 -15.17 2.23 -9.82
C GLN A 107 -14.35 3.31 -9.11
N SER A 108 -13.29 3.81 -9.76
CA SER A 108 -12.39 4.82 -9.18
C SER A 108 -13.10 6.12 -8.80
N ARG A 109 -14.17 6.49 -9.51
CA ARG A 109 -15.00 7.67 -9.20
C ARG A 109 -15.72 7.59 -7.86
N ASP A 110 -15.94 6.38 -7.34
CA ASP A 110 -16.66 6.14 -6.10
C ASP A 110 -15.70 6.13 -4.88
N VAL A 111 -14.39 6.17 -5.12
CA VAL A 111 -13.36 6.20 -4.07
C VAL A 111 -13.26 7.60 -3.48
N ARG A 112 -13.47 7.71 -2.17
CA ARG A 112 -13.27 8.95 -1.40
C ARG A 112 -12.00 8.85 -0.55
N LEU A 113 -11.15 9.87 -0.61
CA LEU A 113 -10.00 9.97 0.28
C LEU A 113 -10.49 10.15 1.72
N ILE A 114 -10.02 9.30 2.64
CA ILE A 114 -10.37 9.37 4.06
C ILE A 114 -9.17 9.64 4.96
N ASP A 115 -7.96 9.30 4.53
CA ASP A 115 -6.74 9.64 5.27
C ASP A 115 -5.50 9.61 4.37
N ALA A 116 -4.45 10.31 4.79
CA ALA A 116 -3.13 10.29 4.19
C ALA A 116 -2.07 10.20 5.31
N LEU A 117 -1.42 9.05 5.43
CA LEU A 117 -0.50 8.76 6.53
C LEU A 117 0.92 8.53 6.00
N SER A 118 1.91 9.09 6.70
CA SER A 118 3.33 8.93 6.37
C SER A 118 3.96 7.88 7.27
N ALA A 119 4.59 6.88 6.66
CA ALA A 119 5.37 5.87 7.37
C ALA A 119 6.82 6.37 7.54
N PRO A 120 7.48 6.14 8.70
CA PRO A 120 8.84 6.61 8.96
C PRO A 120 9.90 6.07 8.00
N ASP A 121 9.63 4.94 7.36
CA ASP A 121 10.45 4.24 6.37
C ASP A 121 10.27 4.76 4.93
N GLY A 122 9.56 5.87 4.75
CA GLY A 122 9.50 6.59 3.48
C GLY A 122 8.33 6.17 2.58
N TYR A 123 7.22 5.72 3.16
CA TYR A 123 5.97 5.50 2.42
C TYR A 123 4.94 6.59 2.71
N LEU A 124 4.14 6.95 1.70
CA LEU A 124 2.95 7.78 1.84
C LEU A 124 1.74 6.93 1.48
N LEU A 125 0.90 6.61 2.45
CA LEU A 125 -0.30 5.80 2.26
C LEU A 125 -1.50 6.72 2.06
N LEU A 126 -2.23 6.51 0.96
CA LEU A 126 -3.50 7.14 0.66
C LEU A 126 -4.61 6.12 0.90
N PHE A 127 -5.47 6.38 1.87
CA PHE A 127 -6.59 5.49 2.21
C PHE A 127 -7.86 5.93 1.48
N GLY A 128 -8.36 5.07 0.59
CA GLY A 128 -9.59 5.26 -0.16
C GLY A 128 -10.74 4.46 0.45
N LEU A 129 -11.82 5.15 0.82
CA LEU A 129 -13.07 4.52 1.24
C LEU A 129 -14.00 4.33 0.04
N LEU A 130 -14.51 3.12 -0.10
CA LEU A 130 -15.51 2.74 -1.11
C LEU A 130 -16.92 2.73 -0.50
N PRO A 131 -17.97 2.83 -1.33
CA PRO A 131 -19.35 2.67 -0.88
C PRO A 131 -19.57 1.32 -0.21
N GLU A 132 -20.34 1.33 0.88
CA GLU A 132 -20.79 0.13 1.55
C GLU A 132 -21.70 -0.72 0.63
N ARG A 133 -21.53 -2.04 0.64
CA ARG A 133 -22.29 -2.97 -0.22
C ARG A 133 -22.65 -4.30 0.47
N PRO A 134 -23.66 -5.05 -0.01
CA PRO A 134 -24.00 -6.35 0.53
C PRO A 134 -22.90 -7.38 0.29
N ALA A 135 -22.65 -8.25 1.28
CA ALA A 135 -21.71 -9.37 1.13
C ALA A 135 -22.14 -10.34 0.01
N ALA A 136 -23.44 -10.48 -0.21
CA ALA A 136 -24.01 -11.34 -1.26
C ALA A 136 -23.65 -10.89 -2.69
N ASP A 137 -23.25 -9.63 -2.87
CA ASP A 137 -22.88 -9.07 -4.17
C ASP A 137 -21.38 -9.19 -4.46
N LEU A 138 -20.61 -9.80 -3.56
CA LEU A 138 -19.17 -9.99 -3.71
C LEU A 138 -18.85 -11.33 -4.39
N PRO A 139 -17.78 -11.41 -5.18
CA PRO A 139 -17.25 -12.69 -5.65
C PRO A 139 -16.85 -13.55 -4.44
N ALA A 140 -16.92 -14.88 -4.57
CA ALA A 140 -16.44 -15.75 -3.50
C ALA A 140 -14.95 -15.49 -3.20
N SER A 141 -14.59 -15.51 -1.92
CA SER A 141 -13.19 -15.42 -1.51
C SER A 141 -12.39 -16.60 -2.06
N ALA A 142 -11.26 -16.31 -2.70
CA ALA A 142 -10.36 -17.29 -3.28
C ALA A 142 -8.91 -16.78 -3.21
N PRO A 143 -7.91 -17.68 -3.16
CA PRO A 143 -6.51 -17.29 -3.25
C PRO A 143 -6.17 -16.57 -4.55
N THR A 144 -5.20 -15.66 -4.46
CA THR A 144 -4.61 -14.92 -5.57
C THR A 144 -3.10 -15.15 -5.60
N ASP A 145 -2.38 -14.47 -6.49
CA ASP A 145 -0.91 -14.51 -6.50
C ASP A 145 -0.30 -13.85 -5.24
N GLU A 146 -1.07 -13.02 -4.52
CA GLU A 146 -0.58 -12.19 -3.40
C GLU A 146 -1.27 -12.47 -2.06
N THR A 147 -2.42 -13.15 -2.08
CA THR A 147 -3.26 -13.39 -0.91
C THR A 147 -3.82 -14.81 -0.86
N GLU A 148 -4.11 -15.30 0.35
CA GLU A 148 -4.86 -16.55 0.55
C GLU A 148 -6.38 -16.38 0.36
N GLY A 149 -6.80 -15.16 0.00
CA GLY A 149 -8.19 -14.72 -0.08
C GLY A 149 -8.51 -13.62 0.93
N TRP A 150 -9.78 -13.21 0.90
CA TRP A 150 -10.31 -12.15 1.74
C TRP A 150 -11.34 -12.65 2.76
N HIS A 151 -11.50 -11.92 3.86
CA HIS A 151 -12.56 -12.11 4.86
C HIS A 151 -12.99 -10.77 5.44
N LEU A 152 -14.01 -10.79 6.31
CA LEU A 152 -14.55 -9.58 6.94
C LEU A 152 -13.98 -9.37 8.33
N LEU A 153 -13.26 -8.27 8.52
CA LEU A 153 -12.89 -7.75 9.82
C LEU A 153 -14.14 -7.12 10.47
N ARG A 154 -14.55 -7.63 11.64
CA ARG A 154 -15.80 -7.22 12.32
C ARG A 154 -15.60 -6.30 13.52
N ARG A 155 -14.36 -6.16 13.97
CA ARG A 155 -13.97 -5.32 15.11
C ARG A 155 -12.58 -4.75 14.83
N PRO A 156 -12.17 -3.67 15.51
CA PRO A 156 -10.80 -3.19 15.40
C PRO A 156 -9.84 -4.26 15.95
N GLU A 157 -8.89 -4.67 15.12
CA GLU A 157 -7.82 -5.62 15.46
C GLU A 157 -6.47 -5.07 14.98
N GLU A 158 -5.39 -5.65 15.50
CA GLU A 158 -4.06 -5.36 14.99
C GLU A 158 -3.87 -6.06 13.64
N LEU A 159 -3.48 -5.27 12.64
CA LEU A 159 -3.18 -5.72 11.28
C LEU A 159 -1.65 -5.78 11.08
N ALA A 160 -1.22 -6.48 10.04
CA ALA A 160 0.18 -6.69 9.68
C ALA A 160 0.97 -5.37 9.51
N PHE A 161 0.28 -4.28 9.15
CA PHE A 161 0.87 -2.97 8.99
C PHE A 161 0.28 -1.97 10.01
N PRO A 162 1.12 -1.26 10.80
CA PRO A 162 0.65 -0.32 11.81
C PRO A 162 -0.31 0.76 11.28
N LEU A 163 -0.05 1.29 10.08
CA LEU A 163 -0.93 2.30 9.48
C LEU A 163 -2.27 1.72 9.02
N HIS A 164 -2.32 0.43 8.64
CA HIS A 164 -3.60 -0.25 8.36
C HIS A 164 -4.40 -0.41 9.65
N THR A 165 -3.74 -0.77 10.77
CA THR A 165 -4.37 -0.83 12.09
C THR A 165 -4.98 0.51 12.49
N LEU A 166 -4.27 1.62 12.28
CA LEU A 166 -4.78 2.96 12.58
C LEU A 166 -6.00 3.31 11.74
N ALA A 167 -5.97 3.05 10.43
CA ALA A 167 -7.08 3.33 9.52
C ALA A 167 -8.30 2.44 9.79
N ALA A 168 -8.12 1.14 10.04
CA ALA A 168 -9.21 0.25 10.38
C ALA A 168 -9.87 0.66 11.70
N ARG A 169 -9.07 0.96 12.74
CA ARG A 169 -9.59 1.46 14.02
C ARG A 169 -10.39 2.76 13.84
N ALA A 170 -9.86 3.70 13.07
CA ALA A 170 -10.53 4.96 12.76
C ALA A 170 -11.92 4.77 12.14
N TRP A 171 -12.03 3.83 11.22
CA TRP A 171 -13.28 3.49 10.57
C TRP A 171 -14.29 2.94 11.58
N PHE A 172 -13.89 1.98 12.44
CA PHE A 172 -14.76 1.44 13.49
C PHE A 172 -15.16 2.48 14.56
N GLU A 173 -14.33 3.49 14.79
CA GLU A 173 -14.63 4.63 15.67
C GLU A 173 -15.59 5.66 15.02
N GLY A 174 -15.92 5.48 13.74
CA GLY A 174 -16.81 6.37 13.00
C GLY A 174 -16.16 7.69 12.59
N ARG A 175 -14.84 7.75 12.47
CA ARG A 175 -14.12 8.98 12.08
C ARG A 175 -14.19 9.31 10.59
N TYR A 176 -14.63 8.36 9.77
CA TYR A 176 -14.68 8.50 8.31
C TYR A 176 -16.10 8.52 7.74
N ILE A 177 -17.12 8.66 8.59
CA ILE A 177 -18.54 8.73 8.20
C ILE A 177 -18.92 10.16 7.83
#